data_AF-A0ABD7ZYV8-F1
#
_entry.id   AF-A0ABD7ZYV8-F1
#
_cell.length_a   1.000
_cell.length_b   1.000
_cell.length_c   1.000
_cell.angle_alpha   90.00
_cell.angle_beta   90.00
_cell.angle_gamma   90.00
#
_symmetry.space_group_name_H-M   'P 1'
#
loop_
_entity.id
_entity.type
_entity.pdbx_description
1 polymer ?
#
loop_
_entity_poly.entity_id
_entity_poly.type
_entity_poly.pdbx_seq_one_letter_code
_entity_poly.pdbx_strand_id
1 'polypeptide(L)'
;MRNTNTSLENQDIISDIDDLLPKLKILQQKYEEDEHQKKLEDEAWEKRYYKAKAEFNKRSEDMLGMVKPIADTNSFKYAGTLYLGIFFLLWFIPPFSDFAESLGLFITGIGAFFILCVIYFPLSSKIDANTEQRIERTRKEIAEIKKREYPILFEREPSHGYWEKQYNYTKAMNERLKRENPQFEFVLTGIYGFSDTIKQMKYVRHMLESGQAQTLDNAVSMMLNYVIEESDRQIAESKEYFAEKERMQRESREYQEEKRRKEEAEYQQRREEYARREAQETAWLQEQDRKRQQALDDEIRRNNEHGAYDARRWGKDRQTVRMYDDMLGRSYHERLEEDRKYGYGEKDNASDIGGDLK
;
A
#
# COMPACT_ATOMS: atom_id res chain seq x y z
N MET A 1 -57.36 -38.78 -7.48
CA MET A 1 -58.22 -39.97 -7.39
C MET A 1 -57.86 -40.66 -6.07
N ARG A 2 -58.80 -40.79 -5.12
CA ARG A 2 -58.54 -41.54 -3.87
C ARG A 2 -58.39 -43.02 -4.24
N ASN A 3 -57.28 -43.62 -3.84
CA ASN A 3 -57.05 -45.05 -4.03
C ASN A 3 -58.00 -45.82 -3.08
N THR A 4 -58.94 -46.59 -3.63
CA THR A 4 -59.95 -47.31 -2.84
C THR A 4 -59.40 -48.57 -2.16
N ASN A 5 -58.11 -48.87 -2.34
CA ASN A 5 -57.42 -50.05 -1.81
C ASN A 5 -56.51 -49.77 -0.59
N THR A 6 -56.53 -48.54 -0.04
CA THR A 6 -55.77 -48.21 1.17
C THR A 6 -56.42 -48.83 2.40
N SER A 7 -55.65 -49.56 3.23
CA SER A 7 -56.16 -50.18 4.45
C SER A 7 -56.78 -49.14 5.40
N LEU A 8 -57.78 -49.55 6.19
CA LEU A 8 -58.42 -48.68 7.20
C LEU A 8 -57.39 -48.07 8.16
N GLU A 9 -56.43 -48.87 8.60
CA GLU A 9 -55.32 -48.42 9.46
C GLU A 9 -54.49 -47.31 8.79
N ASN A 10 -54.18 -47.43 7.49
CA ASN A 10 -53.48 -46.37 6.77
C ASN A 10 -54.36 -45.14 6.53
N GLN A 11 -55.68 -45.30 6.39
CA GLN A 11 -56.61 -44.16 6.27
C GLN A 11 -56.67 -43.34 7.56
N ASP A 12 -56.67 -43.99 8.73
CA ASP A 12 -56.64 -43.32 10.03
C ASP A 12 -55.33 -42.54 10.22
N ILE A 13 -54.19 -43.17 9.90
CA ILE A 13 -52.87 -42.50 9.96
C ILE A 13 -52.79 -41.32 8.97
N ILE A 14 -53.33 -41.46 7.75
CA ILE A 14 -53.39 -40.35 6.79
C ILE A 14 -54.25 -39.20 7.34
N SER A 15 -55.37 -39.50 8.01
CA SER A 15 -56.21 -38.49 8.65
C SER A 15 -55.46 -37.75 9.76
N ASP A 16 -54.73 -38.46 10.62
CA ASP A 16 -53.90 -37.85 11.67
C ASP A 16 -52.83 -36.93 11.06
N ILE A 17 -52.20 -37.35 9.96
CA ILE A 17 -51.25 -36.53 9.23
C ILE A 17 -51.92 -35.26 8.66
N ASP A 18 -53.12 -35.40 8.09
CA ASP A 18 -53.89 -34.29 7.53
C ASP A 18 -54.29 -33.27 8.61
N ASP A 19 -54.46 -33.68 9.86
CA ASP A 19 -54.68 -32.81 11.02
C ASP A 19 -53.39 -32.15 11.55
N LEU A 20 -52.25 -32.82 11.43
CA LEU A 20 -50.94 -32.32 11.89
C LEU A 20 -50.30 -31.33 10.92
N LEU A 21 -50.42 -31.55 9.61
CA LEU A 21 -49.80 -30.71 8.58
C LEU A 21 -50.20 -29.22 8.70
N PRO A 22 -51.47 -28.84 8.92
CA PRO A 22 -51.85 -27.44 9.15
C PRO A 22 -51.20 -26.84 10.39
N LYS A 23 -51.11 -27.59 11.50
CA LYS A 23 -50.49 -27.13 12.74
C LYS A 23 -49.00 -26.82 12.53
N LEU A 24 -48.29 -27.73 11.85
CA LEU A 24 -46.88 -27.54 11.49
C LEU A 24 -46.68 -26.35 10.56
N LYS A 25 -47.58 -26.12 9.58
CA LYS A 25 -47.52 -24.94 8.70
C LYS A 25 -47.67 -23.62 9.47
N ILE A 26 -48.56 -23.57 10.46
CA ILE A 26 -48.71 -22.39 11.32
C ILE A 26 -47.43 -22.13 12.13
N LEU A 27 -46.80 -23.19 12.64
CA LEU A 27 -45.52 -23.08 13.36
C LEU A 27 -44.39 -22.61 12.42
N GLN A 28 -44.32 -23.15 11.20
CA GLN A 28 -43.37 -22.71 10.18
C GLN A 28 -43.57 -21.23 9.82
N GLN A 29 -44.81 -20.80 9.61
CA GLN A 29 -45.09 -19.39 9.29
C GLN A 29 -44.64 -18.46 10.44
N LYS A 30 -44.93 -18.82 11.69
CA LYS A 30 -44.45 -18.04 12.85
C LYS A 30 -42.92 -18.00 12.94
N TYR A 31 -42.27 -19.10 12.62
CA TYR A 31 -40.81 -19.20 12.56
C TYR A 31 -40.25 -18.24 11.49
N GLU A 32 -40.80 -18.27 10.27
CA GLU A 32 -40.39 -17.43 9.14
C GLU A 32 -40.67 -15.95 9.40
N GLU A 33 -41.80 -15.61 10.04
CA GLU A 33 -42.14 -14.24 10.43
C GLU A 33 -41.13 -13.67 11.45
N ASP A 34 -40.77 -14.44 12.48
CA ASP A 34 -39.77 -14.03 13.47
C ASP A 34 -38.37 -13.91 12.83
N GLU A 35 -38.00 -14.83 11.93
CA GLU A 35 -36.75 -14.75 11.17
C GLU A 35 -36.70 -13.52 10.28
N HIS A 36 -37.79 -13.21 9.56
CA HIS A 36 -37.90 -12.05 8.70
C HIS A 36 -37.79 -10.74 9.50
N GLN A 37 -38.46 -10.65 10.66
CA GLN A 37 -38.32 -9.49 11.54
C GLN A 37 -36.89 -9.30 12.00
N LYS A 38 -36.17 -10.38 12.32
CA LYS A 38 -34.75 -10.28 12.69
C LYS A 38 -33.87 -9.82 11.54
N LYS A 39 -34.09 -10.29 10.31
CA LYS A 39 -33.39 -9.78 9.12
C LYS A 39 -33.61 -8.27 8.93
N LEU A 40 -34.83 -7.77 9.13
CA LEU A 40 -35.10 -6.34 9.07
C LEU A 40 -34.38 -5.54 10.16
N GLU A 41 -34.31 -6.07 11.38
CA GLU A 41 -33.54 -5.46 12.48
C GLU A 41 -32.04 -5.41 12.16
N ASP A 42 -31.49 -6.50 11.60
CA ASP A 42 -30.09 -6.60 11.18
C ASP A 42 -29.76 -5.60 10.07
N GLU A 43 -30.58 -5.52 9.01
CA GLU A 43 -30.38 -4.54 7.94
C GLU A 43 -30.38 -3.10 8.45
N ALA A 44 -31.28 -2.78 9.38
CA ALA A 44 -31.36 -1.45 10.00
C ALA A 44 -30.17 -1.19 10.92
N TRP A 45 -29.68 -2.20 11.63
CA TRP A 45 -28.47 -2.12 12.43
C TRP A 45 -27.23 -1.94 11.55
N GLU A 46 -27.08 -2.72 10.49
CA GLU A 46 -25.95 -2.70 9.55
C GLU A 46 -25.80 -1.33 8.89
N LYS A 47 -26.90 -0.72 8.43
CA LYS A 47 -26.92 0.64 7.88
C LYS A 47 -26.38 1.67 8.88
N ARG A 48 -26.80 1.58 10.15
CA ARG A 48 -26.33 2.47 11.22
C ARG A 48 -24.86 2.20 11.57
N TYR A 49 -24.46 0.93 11.61
CA TYR A 49 -23.09 0.51 11.87
C TYR A 49 -22.12 1.04 10.81
N TYR A 50 -22.42 0.85 9.52
CA TYR A 50 -21.55 1.35 8.45
C TYR A 50 -21.48 2.87 8.41
N LYS A 51 -22.59 3.56 8.65
CA LYS A 51 -22.58 5.02 8.76
C LYS A 51 -21.67 5.48 9.90
N ALA A 52 -21.84 4.91 11.10
CA ALA A 52 -21.00 5.19 12.26
C ALA A 52 -19.51 4.87 12.00
N LYS A 53 -19.23 3.76 11.31
CA LYS A 53 -17.86 3.36 10.94
C LYS A 53 -17.22 4.34 9.97
N ALA A 54 -17.96 4.80 8.96
CA ALA A 54 -17.48 5.78 7.99
C ALA A 54 -17.22 7.15 8.66
N GLU A 55 -18.15 7.63 9.49
CA GLU A 55 -17.99 8.88 10.25
C GLU A 55 -16.80 8.81 11.21
N PHE A 56 -16.65 7.70 11.93
CA PHE A 56 -15.51 7.47 12.82
C PHE A 56 -14.17 7.43 12.06
N ASN A 57 -14.10 6.71 10.94
CA ASN A 57 -12.88 6.61 10.13
C ASN A 57 -12.46 7.99 9.62
N LYS A 58 -13.40 8.76 9.06
CA LYS A 58 -13.14 10.13 8.61
C LYS A 58 -12.60 11.01 9.76
N ARG A 59 -13.26 10.96 10.92
CA ARG A 59 -12.82 11.75 12.09
C ARG A 59 -11.46 11.31 12.62
N SER A 60 -11.17 10.01 12.60
CA SER A 60 -9.85 9.47 12.99
C SER A 60 -8.76 9.94 12.03
N GLU A 61 -9.03 9.95 10.72
CA GLU A 61 -8.12 10.49 9.71
C GLU A 61 -7.91 12.00 9.90
N ASP A 62 -8.98 12.77 10.11
CA ASP A 62 -8.89 14.21 10.35
C ASP A 62 -8.04 14.51 11.60
N MET A 63 -8.29 13.81 12.72
CA MET A 63 -7.55 14.01 13.97
C MET A 63 -6.08 13.60 13.86
N LEU A 64 -5.78 12.49 13.18
CA LEU A 64 -4.39 12.06 12.94
C LEU A 64 -3.67 12.95 11.92
N GLY A 65 -4.38 13.43 10.89
CA GLY A 65 -3.87 14.33 9.87
C GLY A 65 -3.59 15.75 10.39
N MET A 66 -4.25 16.17 11.46
CA MET A 66 -3.94 17.40 12.20
C MET A 66 -2.61 17.30 12.98
N VAL A 67 -2.08 16.11 13.23
CA VAL A 67 -0.76 15.91 13.83
C VAL A 67 0.32 16.07 12.76
N LYS A 68 0.42 17.26 12.18
CA LYS A 68 1.58 17.61 11.34
C LYS A 68 2.80 17.81 12.23
N PRO A 69 3.99 17.34 11.82
CA PRO A 69 5.21 17.72 12.51
C PRO A 69 5.34 19.24 12.47
N ILE A 70 5.70 19.84 13.61
CA ILE A 70 5.80 21.32 13.78
C ILE A 70 6.83 21.91 12.78
N ALA A 71 7.73 21.08 12.27
CA ALA A 71 8.69 21.38 11.24
C ALA A 71 9.04 20.08 10.47
N ASP A 72 9.18 20.13 9.15
CA ASP A 72 9.62 18.98 8.33
C ASP A 72 11.11 18.73 8.56
N THR A 73 11.43 17.82 9.49
CA THR A 73 12.80 17.55 9.94
C THR A 73 13.73 17.11 8.81
N ASN A 74 13.22 16.65 7.66
CA ASN A 74 14.03 16.34 6.49
C ASN A 74 14.54 17.60 5.80
N SER A 75 13.67 18.58 5.53
CA SER A 75 14.07 19.87 4.95
C SER A 75 15.12 20.60 5.80
N PHE A 76 15.03 20.48 7.13
CA PHE A 76 16.02 21.03 8.05
C PHE A 76 17.35 20.23 8.09
N LYS A 77 17.32 18.89 7.95
CA LYS A 77 18.53 18.07 7.82
C LYS A 77 19.33 18.43 6.56
N TYR A 78 18.66 18.65 5.42
CA TYR A 78 19.33 19.07 4.18
C TYR A 78 19.96 20.45 4.30
N ALA A 79 19.29 21.40 4.96
CA ALA A 79 19.91 22.69 5.26
C ALA A 79 21.16 22.52 6.15
N GLY A 80 21.06 21.70 7.21
CA GLY A 80 22.18 21.40 8.11
C GLY A 80 23.38 20.75 7.41
N THR A 81 23.16 19.75 6.55
CA THR A 81 24.25 19.10 5.78
C THR A 81 24.84 20.03 4.71
N LEU A 82 24.04 20.91 4.12
CA LEU A 82 24.50 21.90 3.16
C LEU A 82 25.40 22.96 3.83
N TYR A 83 25.04 23.43 5.03
CA TYR A 83 25.91 24.29 5.85
C TYR A 83 27.21 23.58 6.28
N LEU A 84 27.14 22.29 6.63
CA LEU A 84 28.32 21.48 6.96
C LEU A 84 29.25 21.29 5.74
N GLY A 85 28.68 21.11 4.54
CA GLY A 85 29.42 21.04 3.29
C GLY A 85 30.10 22.37 2.93
N ILE A 86 29.42 23.50 3.12
CA ILE A 86 29.99 24.85 2.95
C ILE A 86 31.13 25.07 3.95
N PHE A 87 30.97 24.63 5.20
CA PHE A 87 32.02 24.73 6.22
C PHE A 87 33.26 23.90 5.87
N PHE A 88 33.10 22.68 5.35
CA PHE A 88 34.21 21.87 4.85
C PHE A 88 34.89 22.50 3.64
N LEU A 89 34.13 23.08 2.70
CA LEU A 89 34.70 23.78 1.53
C LEU A 89 35.54 24.99 1.93
N LEU A 90 35.11 25.75 2.94
CA LEU A 90 35.87 26.87 3.50
C LEU A 90 37.18 26.43 4.18
N TRP A 91 37.31 25.16 4.58
CA TRP A 91 38.53 24.60 5.19
C TRP A 91 39.64 24.32 4.16
N PHE A 92 39.29 24.03 2.90
CA PHE A 92 40.24 23.67 1.84
C PHE A 92 40.80 24.87 1.05
N ILE A 93 40.29 26.08 1.28
CA ILE A 93 40.82 27.31 0.67
C ILE A 93 42.01 27.79 1.53
N PRO A 94 43.25 27.86 0.99
CA PRO A 94 44.42 28.23 1.78
C PRO A 94 44.38 29.72 2.17
N PRO A 95 44.91 30.10 3.36
CA PRO A 95 44.87 31.48 3.82
C PRO A 95 46.10 32.22 3.30
N PHE A 96 45.98 32.94 2.19
CA PHE A 96 46.92 34.01 1.85
C PHE A 96 46.08 35.15 1.25
N SER A 97 45.62 36.12 2.05
CA SER A 97 46.44 37.32 2.27
C SER A 97 45.97 38.29 3.37
N ASP A 98 45.07 37.92 4.31
CA ASP A 98 44.78 38.74 5.50
C ASP A 98 44.41 37.86 6.71
N PHE A 99 45.36 37.64 7.62
CA PHE A 99 45.25 36.66 8.72
C PHE A 99 44.18 37.00 9.78
N ALA A 100 43.70 38.26 9.83
CA ALA A 100 42.65 38.69 10.75
C ALA A 100 41.23 38.39 10.23
N GLU A 101 40.99 38.47 8.92
CA GLU A 101 39.68 38.17 8.33
C GLU A 101 39.42 36.66 8.23
N SER A 102 40.47 35.85 8.01
CA SER A 102 40.35 34.39 7.95
C SER A 102 40.05 33.75 9.32
N LEU A 103 40.62 34.28 10.40
CA LEU A 103 40.34 33.86 11.79
C LEU A 103 38.89 34.19 12.20
N GLY A 104 38.37 35.35 11.77
CA GLY A 104 36.98 35.74 11.97
C GLY A 104 36.01 34.77 11.30
N LEU A 105 36.25 34.44 10.03
CA LEU A 105 35.47 33.44 9.28
C LEU A 105 35.53 32.05 9.94
N PHE A 106 36.71 31.62 10.40
CA PHE A 106 36.90 30.34 11.09
C PHE A 106 36.13 30.29 12.42
N ILE A 107 36.20 31.34 13.24
CA ILE A 107 35.46 31.43 14.51
C ILE A 107 33.95 31.52 14.26
N THR A 108 33.49 32.27 13.26
CA THR A 108 32.07 32.30 12.89
C THR A 108 31.57 30.96 12.35
N GLY A 109 32.40 30.21 11.62
CA GLY A 109 32.08 28.88 11.14
C GLY A 109 32.00 27.85 12.28
N ILE A 110 32.94 27.89 13.24
CA ILE A 110 32.88 27.07 14.46
C ILE A 110 31.66 27.46 15.32
N GLY A 111 31.36 28.76 15.44
CA GLY A 111 30.18 29.25 16.14
C GLY A 111 28.88 28.78 15.49
N ALA A 112 28.79 28.82 14.15
CA ALA A 112 27.66 28.30 13.39
C ALA A 112 27.53 26.77 13.53
N PHE A 113 28.65 26.04 13.54
CA PHE A 113 28.69 24.60 13.80
C PHE A 113 28.24 24.24 15.23
N PHE A 114 28.69 25.00 16.24
CA PHE A 114 28.25 24.83 17.63
C PHE A 114 26.76 25.14 17.81
N ILE A 115 26.24 26.17 17.14
CA ILE A 115 24.79 26.46 17.12
C ILE A 115 24.02 25.30 16.47
N LEU A 116 24.53 24.72 15.37
CA LEU A 116 23.95 23.54 14.72
C LEU A 116 23.99 22.26 15.58
N CYS A 117 25.07 22.01 16.32
CA CYS A 117 25.20 20.79 17.11
C CYS A 117 24.56 20.89 18.50
N VAL A 118 24.67 22.03 19.18
CA VAL A 118 24.23 22.21 20.58
C VAL A 118 22.78 22.71 20.68
N ILE A 119 22.31 23.52 19.73
CA ILE A 119 20.93 24.03 19.75
C ILE A 119 20.05 23.16 18.87
N TYR A 120 20.49 22.83 17.64
CA TYR A 120 19.61 22.20 16.65
C TYR A 120 19.41 20.68 16.84
N PHE A 121 20.45 19.89 17.15
CA PHE A 121 20.31 18.43 17.39
C PHE A 121 19.43 18.07 18.60
N PRO A 122 19.53 18.79 19.75
CA PRO A 122 18.63 18.58 20.88
C PRO A 122 17.21 19.10 20.62
N LEU A 123 17.04 20.14 19.79
CA LEU A 123 15.71 20.60 19.39
C LEU A 123 15.02 19.58 18.47
N SER A 124 15.72 19.02 17.48
CA SER A 124 15.12 18.06 16.55
C SER A 124 14.66 16.78 17.28
N SER A 125 15.49 16.23 18.17
CA SER A 125 15.11 15.05 18.96
C SER A 125 13.94 15.32 19.91
N LYS A 126 13.85 16.52 20.51
CA LYS A 126 12.69 16.94 21.31
C LYS A 126 11.44 17.18 20.46
N ILE A 127 11.57 17.66 19.23
CA ILE A 127 10.45 17.83 18.29
C ILE A 127 9.90 16.47 17.87
N ASP A 128 10.77 15.51 17.54
CA ASP A 128 10.38 14.15 17.19
C ASP A 128 9.67 13.45 18.36
N ALA A 129 10.26 13.48 19.56
CA ALA A 129 9.65 12.90 20.78
C ALA A 129 8.30 13.55 21.15
N ASN A 130 8.18 14.88 21.01
CA ASN A 130 6.91 15.57 21.22
C ASN A 130 5.86 15.22 20.17
N THR A 131 6.28 14.96 18.92
CA THR A 131 5.38 14.54 17.84
C THR A 131 4.85 13.14 18.11
N GLU A 132 5.70 12.20 18.51
CA GLU A 132 5.28 10.86 18.92
C GLU A 132 4.31 10.88 20.11
N GLN A 133 4.60 11.67 21.15
CA GLN A 133 3.69 11.82 22.30
C GLN A 133 2.33 12.42 21.89
N ARG A 134 2.31 13.37 20.96
CA ARG A 134 1.05 13.94 20.43
C ARG A 134 0.26 12.91 19.63
N ILE A 135 0.92 12.10 18.80
CA ILE A 135 0.28 10.99 18.09
C ILE A 135 -0.32 9.99 19.10
N GLU A 136 0.42 9.62 20.14
CA GLU A 136 -0.05 8.68 21.15
C GLU A 136 -1.26 9.22 21.94
N ARG A 137 -1.23 10.49 22.37
CA ARG A 137 -2.38 11.15 23.02
C ARG A 137 -3.60 11.19 22.10
N THR A 138 -3.39 11.57 20.84
CA THR A 138 -4.46 11.62 19.83
C THR A 138 -5.07 10.23 19.61
N ARG A 139 -4.26 9.17 19.58
CA ARG A 139 -4.74 7.78 19.49
C ARG A 139 -5.58 7.38 20.70
N LYS A 140 -5.16 7.74 21.92
CA LYS A 140 -5.94 7.49 23.14
C LYS A 140 -7.28 8.22 23.11
N GLU A 141 -7.28 9.48 22.70
CA GLU A 141 -8.48 10.29 22.56
C GLU A 141 -9.43 9.74 21.48
N ILE A 142 -8.91 9.32 20.32
CA ILE A 142 -9.69 8.65 19.27
C ILE A 142 -10.35 7.38 19.81
N ALA A 143 -9.64 6.60 20.63
CA ALA A 143 -10.20 5.38 21.24
C ALA A 143 -11.31 5.69 22.25
N GLU A 144 -11.19 6.78 23.02
CA GLU A 144 -12.25 7.25 23.92
C GLU A 144 -13.47 7.78 23.15
N ILE A 145 -13.25 8.58 22.10
CA ILE A 145 -14.31 9.06 21.20
C ILE A 145 -15.04 7.89 20.57
N LYS A 146 -14.31 6.86 20.11
CA LYS A 146 -14.92 5.65 19.54
C LYS A 146 -15.92 5.02 20.51
N LYS A 147 -15.51 4.85 21.78
CA LYS A 147 -16.35 4.24 22.82
C LYS A 147 -17.53 5.12 23.23
N ARG A 148 -17.30 6.43 23.37
CA ARG A 148 -18.32 7.38 23.86
C ARG A 148 -19.37 7.71 22.81
N GLU A 149 -18.95 7.96 21.57
CA GLU A 149 -19.79 8.54 20.53
C GLU A 149 -20.26 7.52 19.50
N TYR A 150 -19.55 6.38 19.36
CA TYR A 150 -19.89 5.32 18.43
C TYR A 150 -20.10 3.96 19.13
N PRO A 151 -21.00 3.88 20.13
CA PRO A 151 -21.24 2.64 20.88
C PRO A 151 -21.67 1.48 19.99
N ILE A 152 -22.40 1.76 18.90
CA ILE A 152 -22.84 0.76 17.91
C ILE A 152 -21.69 -0.03 17.28
N LEU A 153 -20.46 0.52 17.27
CA LEU A 153 -19.28 -0.20 16.78
C LEU A 153 -18.83 -1.35 17.68
N PHE A 154 -19.37 -1.42 18.90
CA PHE A 154 -19.12 -2.47 19.89
C PHE A 154 -20.36 -3.32 20.19
N GLU A 155 -21.52 -2.91 19.68
CA GLU A 155 -22.76 -3.68 19.78
C GLU A 155 -22.65 -4.93 18.90
N ARG A 156 -23.26 -6.02 19.37
CA ARG A 156 -23.44 -7.21 18.54
C ARG A 156 -24.64 -6.99 17.63
N GLU A 157 -24.60 -7.65 16.48
CA GLU A 157 -25.74 -7.70 15.56
C GLU A 157 -26.98 -8.28 16.28
N PRO A 158 -28.18 -7.75 16.02
CA PRO A 158 -29.41 -8.20 16.69
C PRO A 158 -29.70 -9.71 16.54
N SER A 159 -29.34 -10.32 15.42
CA SER A 159 -29.46 -11.76 15.21
C SER A 159 -28.36 -12.61 15.85
N HIS A 160 -27.37 -12.00 16.51
CA HIS A 160 -26.31 -12.75 17.16
C HIS A 160 -26.88 -13.69 18.25
N GLY A 161 -26.70 -15.00 18.05
CA GLY A 161 -27.25 -16.03 18.93
C GLY A 161 -28.75 -16.34 18.72
N TYR A 162 -29.40 -15.69 17.76
CA TYR A 162 -30.81 -15.92 17.45
C TYR A 162 -31.07 -17.34 16.92
N TRP A 163 -30.09 -17.94 16.22
CA TRP A 163 -30.14 -19.35 15.78
C TRP A 163 -30.39 -20.33 16.94
N GLU A 164 -29.82 -20.08 18.12
CA GLU A 164 -29.99 -20.94 19.30
C GLU A 164 -31.42 -20.84 19.86
N LYS A 165 -31.97 -19.62 19.86
CA LYS A 165 -33.37 -19.37 20.25
C LYS A 165 -34.33 -20.09 19.29
N GLN A 166 -34.09 -20.00 17.98
CA GLN A 166 -34.87 -20.67 16.95
C GLN A 166 -34.80 -22.20 17.05
N TYR A 167 -33.60 -22.74 17.28
CA TYR A 167 -33.38 -24.17 17.49
C TYR A 167 -34.15 -24.67 18.73
N ASN A 168 -34.01 -23.97 19.85
CA ASN A 168 -34.69 -24.33 21.10
C ASN A 168 -36.22 -24.27 20.97
N TYR A 169 -36.75 -23.26 20.27
CA TYR A 169 -38.17 -23.15 19.97
C TYR A 169 -38.67 -24.33 19.14
N THR A 170 -37.97 -24.63 18.03
CA THR A 170 -38.32 -25.72 17.12
C THR A 170 -38.29 -27.07 17.83
N LYS A 171 -37.24 -27.32 18.62
CA LYS A 171 -37.10 -28.52 19.43
C LYS A 171 -38.25 -28.65 20.43
N ALA A 172 -38.55 -27.60 21.19
CA ALA A 172 -39.61 -27.63 22.21
C ALA A 172 -41.00 -27.91 21.61
N MET A 173 -41.31 -27.31 20.46
CA MET A 173 -42.59 -27.54 19.78
C MET A 173 -42.68 -28.96 19.21
N ASN A 174 -41.61 -29.48 18.58
CA ASN A 174 -41.62 -30.86 18.10
C ASN A 174 -41.70 -31.88 19.24
N GLU A 175 -40.99 -31.67 20.34
CA GLU A 175 -41.11 -32.52 21.54
C GLU A 175 -42.52 -32.51 22.16
N ARG A 176 -43.25 -31.41 22.01
CA ARG A 176 -44.67 -31.37 22.39
C ARG A 176 -45.52 -32.17 21.41
N LEU A 177 -45.33 -31.98 20.11
CA LEU A 177 -46.07 -32.73 19.08
C LEU A 177 -45.83 -34.23 19.17
N LYS A 178 -44.61 -34.68 19.49
CA LYS A 178 -44.28 -36.09 19.74
C LYS A 178 -45.08 -36.67 20.90
N ARG A 179 -45.20 -35.92 22.01
CA ARG A 179 -45.99 -36.37 23.17
C ARG A 179 -47.48 -36.46 22.86
N GLU A 180 -47.99 -35.56 22.02
CA GLU A 180 -49.38 -35.56 21.58
C GLU A 180 -49.65 -36.64 20.50
N ASN A 181 -48.62 -37.06 19.74
CA ASN A 181 -48.74 -37.99 18.61
C ASN A 181 -47.54 -38.94 18.54
N PRO A 182 -47.44 -39.90 19.49
CA PRO A 182 -46.26 -40.76 19.65
C PRO A 182 -45.98 -41.64 18.42
N GLN A 183 -47.02 -42.00 17.65
CA GLN A 183 -46.87 -42.78 16.42
C GLN A 183 -46.00 -42.09 15.35
N PHE A 184 -45.85 -40.75 15.41
CA PHE A 184 -45.01 -39.98 14.48
C PHE A 184 -43.68 -39.55 15.08
N GLU A 185 -43.22 -40.15 16.18
CA GLU A 185 -41.98 -39.76 16.88
C GLU A 185 -40.78 -39.61 15.93
N PHE A 186 -40.61 -40.58 15.02
CA PHE A 186 -39.50 -40.62 14.05
C PHE A 186 -39.66 -39.67 12.86
N VAL A 187 -40.86 -39.11 12.65
CA VAL A 187 -41.13 -38.09 11.62
C VAL A 187 -41.00 -36.68 12.20
N LEU A 188 -41.30 -36.51 13.49
CA LEU A 188 -41.26 -35.23 14.21
C LEU A 188 -39.86 -34.89 14.73
N THR A 189 -38.85 -34.93 13.86
CA THR A 189 -37.44 -34.81 14.25
C THR A 189 -37.03 -33.39 14.67
N GLY A 190 -37.53 -32.36 13.98
CA GLY A 190 -37.31 -30.95 14.32
C GLY A 190 -35.86 -30.44 14.25
N ILE A 191 -34.96 -31.19 13.60
CA ILE A 191 -33.50 -30.93 13.66
C ILE A 191 -33.12 -29.67 12.89
N TYR A 192 -33.73 -29.42 11.73
CA TYR A 192 -33.39 -28.28 10.85
C TYR A 192 -34.56 -27.30 10.61
N GLY A 193 -35.62 -27.37 11.41
CA GLY A 193 -36.82 -26.52 11.25
C GLY A 193 -38.11 -27.32 11.13
N PHE A 194 -39.26 -26.62 11.05
CA PHE A 194 -40.55 -27.25 10.81
C PHE A 194 -40.77 -27.63 9.35
N SER A 195 -40.10 -26.95 8.41
CA SER A 195 -40.10 -27.26 6.97
C SER A 195 -39.72 -28.71 6.68
N ASP A 196 -38.67 -29.20 7.35
CA ASP A 196 -38.19 -30.58 7.22
C ASP A 196 -39.21 -31.58 7.73
N THR A 197 -39.76 -31.33 8.91
CA THR A 197 -40.83 -32.15 9.48
C THR A 197 -42.06 -32.17 8.58
N ILE A 198 -42.45 -31.04 7.99
CA ILE A 198 -43.54 -30.97 7.00
C ILE A 198 -43.22 -31.81 5.75
N LYS A 199 -41.98 -31.74 5.23
CA LYS A 199 -41.54 -32.51 4.06
C LYS A 199 -41.61 -34.01 4.34
N GLN A 200 -41.06 -34.44 5.47
CA GLN A 200 -41.08 -35.84 5.92
C GLN A 200 -42.52 -36.34 6.11
N MET A 201 -43.38 -35.54 6.74
CA MET A 201 -44.78 -35.89 6.97
C MET A 201 -45.57 -36.02 5.65
N LYS A 202 -45.35 -35.12 4.69
CA LYS A 202 -45.94 -35.23 3.34
C LYS A 202 -45.46 -36.47 2.59
N TYR A 203 -44.18 -36.82 2.73
CA TYR A 203 -43.63 -38.02 2.11
C TYR A 203 -44.29 -39.27 2.68
N VAL A 204 -44.33 -39.42 4.01
CA VAL A 204 -45.00 -40.55 4.68
C VAL A 204 -46.46 -40.67 4.24
N ARG A 205 -47.20 -39.55 4.24
CA ARG A 205 -48.58 -39.49 3.72
C ARG A 205 -48.69 -40.02 2.30
N HIS A 206 -47.79 -39.60 1.41
CA HIS A 206 -47.79 -40.03 0.01
C HIS A 206 -47.54 -41.52 -0.13
N MET A 207 -46.57 -42.08 0.60
CA MET A 207 -46.25 -43.51 0.55
C MET A 207 -47.41 -44.39 1.04
N LEU A 208 -48.13 -43.94 2.05
CA LEU A 208 -49.33 -44.61 2.57
C LEU A 208 -50.51 -44.49 1.60
N GLU A 209 -50.74 -43.29 1.03
CA GLU A 209 -51.84 -43.03 0.09
C GLU A 209 -51.64 -43.78 -1.24
N SER A 210 -50.40 -43.89 -1.71
CA SER A 210 -50.06 -44.60 -2.95
C SER A 210 -50.11 -46.13 -2.80
N GLY A 211 -50.10 -46.64 -1.56
CA GLY A 211 -50.01 -48.07 -1.26
C GLY A 211 -48.60 -48.66 -1.44
N GLN A 212 -47.60 -47.82 -1.72
CA GLN A 212 -46.19 -48.24 -1.76
C GLN A 212 -45.70 -48.71 -0.39
N ALA A 213 -46.17 -48.06 0.67
CA ALA A 213 -46.00 -48.51 2.04
C ALA A 213 -47.29 -49.17 2.55
N GLN A 214 -47.18 -50.40 3.03
CA GLN A 214 -48.32 -51.14 3.59
C GLN A 214 -48.62 -50.76 5.04
N THR A 215 -47.64 -50.19 5.77
CA THR A 215 -47.73 -49.78 7.18
C THR A 215 -47.00 -48.47 7.41
N LEU A 216 -47.27 -47.80 8.52
CA LEU A 216 -46.54 -46.59 8.94
C LEU A 216 -45.03 -46.85 9.08
N ASP A 217 -44.63 -47.97 9.69
CA ASP A 217 -43.21 -48.32 9.86
C ASP A 217 -42.49 -48.46 8.51
N ASN A 218 -43.16 -49.05 7.51
CA ASN A 218 -42.63 -49.13 6.15
C ASN A 218 -42.48 -47.75 5.53
N ALA A 219 -43.48 -46.87 5.68
CA ALA A 219 -43.44 -45.51 5.16
C ALA A 219 -42.33 -44.67 5.81
N VAL A 220 -42.15 -44.80 7.14
CA VAL A 220 -41.07 -44.17 7.90
C VAL A 220 -39.70 -44.69 7.45
N SER A 221 -39.54 -46.00 7.28
CA SER A 221 -38.28 -46.58 6.78
C SER A 221 -37.93 -46.06 5.38
N MET A 222 -38.90 -45.99 4.48
CA MET A 222 -38.71 -45.43 3.14
C MET A 222 -38.40 -43.93 3.17
N MET A 223 -38.98 -43.19 4.11
CA MET A 223 -38.72 -41.77 4.32
C MET A 223 -37.29 -41.54 4.82
N LEU A 224 -36.80 -42.36 5.75
CA LEU A 224 -35.42 -42.29 6.25
C LEU A 224 -34.41 -42.58 5.12
N ASN A 225 -34.65 -43.61 4.30
CA ASN A 225 -33.80 -43.89 3.15
C ASN A 225 -33.77 -42.72 2.17
N TYR A 226 -34.93 -42.15 1.86
CA TYR A 226 -35.02 -40.95 1.01
C TYR A 226 -34.24 -39.77 1.59
N VAL A 227 -34.32 -39.53 2.90
CA VAL A 227 -33.56 -38.47 3.58
C VAL A 227 -32.04 -38.72 3.52
N ILE A 228 -31.61 -39.96 3.72
CA ILE A 228 -30.18 -40.34 3.63
C ILE A 228 -29.66 -40.13 2.21
N GLU A 229 -30.37 -40.63 1.19
CA GLU A 229 -29.99 -40.47 -0.22
C GLU A 229 -29.92 -39.00 -0.64
N GLU A 230 -30.89 -38.19 -0.21
CA GLU A 230 -30.90 -36.75 -0.47
C GLU A 230 -29.71 -36.05 0.20
N SER A 231 -29.41 -36.41 1.45
CA SER A 231 -28.25 -35.89 2.18
C SER A 231 -26.93 -36.27 1.49
N ASP A 232 -26.78 -37.51 1.04
CA ASP A 232 -25.59 -37.99 0.33
C ASP A 232 -25.39 -37.25 -0.99
N ARG A 233 -26.48 -37.02 -1.74
CA ARG A 233 -26.45 -36.21 -2.96
C ARG A 233 -26.00 -34.78 -2.67
N GLN A 234 -26.56 -34.13 -1.65
CA GLN A 234 -26.18 -32.77 -1.27
C GLN A 234 -24.71 -32.68 -0.80
N ILE A 235 -24.22 -33.70 -0.08
CA ILE A 235 -22.80 -33.78 0.31
C ILE A 235 -21.91 -33.91 -0.93
N ALA A 236 -22.31 -34.72 -1.92
CA ALA A 236 -21.56 -34.88 -3.17
C ALA A 236 -21.51 -33.57 -3.98
N GLU A 237 -22.65 -32.93 -4.19
CA GLU A 237 -22.76 -31.63 -4.89
C GLU A 237 -21.94 -30.54 -4.18
N SER A 238 -21.98 -30.51 -2.85
CA SER A 238 -21.19 -29.58 -2.04
C SER A 238 -19.68 -29.81 -2.20
N LYS A 239 -19.22 -31.07 -2.19
CA LYS A 239 -17.81 -31.41 -2.44
C LYS A 239 -17.35 -30.96 -3.82
N GLU A 240 -18.16 -31.18 -4.86
CA GLU A 240 -17.86 -30.70 -6.21
C GLU A 240 -17.77 -29.18 -6.27
N TYR A 241 -18.72 -28.47 -5.65
CA TYR A 241 -18.70 -27.01 -5.57
C TYR A 241 -17.45 -26.47 -4.88
N PHE A 242 -17.04 -27.04 -3.75
CA PHE A 242 -15.83 -26.60 -3.05
C PHE A 242 -14.55 -26.93 -3.81
N ALA A 243 -14.48 -28.09 -4.48
CA ALA A 243 -13.35 -28.45 -5.33
C ALA A 243 -13.21 -27.47 -6.52
N GLU A 244 -14.32 -27.11 -7.17
CA GLU A 244 -14.36 -26.13 -8.25
C GLU A 244 -13.94 -24.74 -7.78
N LYS A 245 -14.44 -24.32 -6.62
CA LYS A 245 -14.06 -23.04 -6.00
C LYS A 245 -12.57 -22.99 -5.66
N GLU A 246 -12.01 -24.08 -5.15
CA GLU A 246 -10.58 -24.18 -4.88
C GLU A 246 -9.75 -24.11 -6.16
N ARG A 247 -10.18 -24.79 -7.24
CA ARG A 247 -9.53 -24.70 -8.55
C ARG A 247 -9.50 -23.26 -9.07
N MET A 248 -10.65 -22.58 -9.09
CA MET A 248 -10.72 -21.17 -9.52
C MET A 248 -9.83 -20.25 -8.67
N GLN A 249 -9.75 -20.48 -7.35
CA GLN A 249 -8.86 -19.69 -6.49
C GLN A 249 -7.38 -19.94 -6.81
N ARG A 250 -6.98 -21.18 -7.10
CA ARG A 250 -5.60 -21.49 -7.51
C ARG A 250 -5.26 -20.83 -8.84
N GLU A 251 -6.13 -20.98 -9.84
CA GLU A 251 -5.97 -20.34 -11.15
C GLU A 251 -5.86 -18.81 -11.04
N SER A 252 -6.70 -18.18 -10.20
CA SER A 252 -6.62 -16.74 -9.96
C SER A 252 -5.31 -16.32 -9.28
N ARG A 253 -4.77 -17.12 -8.35
CA ARG A 253 -3.48 -16.84 -7.69
C ARG A 253 -2.33 -16.96 -8.67
N GLU A 254 -2.33 -18.03 -9.47
CA GLU A 254 -1.32 -18.27 -10.50
C GLU A 254 -1.31 -17.12 -11.53
N TYR A 255 -2.48 -16.69 -11.99
CA TYR A 255 -2.61 -15.55 -12.89
C TYR A 255 -2.08 -14.25 -12.28
N GLN A 256 -2.42 -13.95 -11.03
CA GLN A 256 -1.91 -12.76 -10.34
C GLN A 256 -0.39 -12.82 -10.15
N GLU A 257 0.15 -14.00 -9.84
CA GLU A 257 1.59 -14.18 -9.67
C GLU A 257 2.32 -14.04 -11.01
N GLU A 258 1.79 -14.60 -12.10
CA GLU A 258 2.34 -14.44 -13.45
C GLU A 258 2.32 -12.96 -13.88
N LYS A 259 1.21 -12.26 -13.62
CA LYS A 259 1.10 -10.81 -13.88
C LYS A 259 2.15 -10.03 -13.10
N ARG A 260 2.34 -10.32 -11.81
CA ARG A 260 3.37 -9.69 -10.97
C ARG A 260 4.78 -9.93 -11.55
N ARG A 261 5.11 -11.16 -11.96
CA ARG A 261 6.41 -11.48 -12.57
C ARG A 261 6.63 -10.71 -13.88
N LYS A 262 5.60 -10.56 -14.72
CA LYS A 262 5.69 -9.76 -15.96
C LYS A 262 5.92 -8.28 -15.65
N GLU A 263 5.18 -7.72 -14.71
CA GLU A 263 5.34 -6.32 -14.28
C GLU A 263 6.74 -6.06 -13.68
N GLU A 264 7.27 -6.98 -12.87
CA GLU A 264 8.63 -6.92 -12.34
C GLU A 264 9.68 -6.98 -13.46
N ALA A 265 9.51 -7.85 -14.45
CA ALA A 265 10.42 -7.94 -15.59
C ALA A 265 10.40 -6.67 -16.45
N GLU A 266 9.22 -6.11 -16.74
CA GLU A 266 9.08 -4.83 -17.45
C GLU A 266 9.67 -3.67 -16.67
N TYR A 267 9.54 -3.67 -15.35
CA TYR A 267 10.14 -2.65 -14.49
C TYR A 267 11.67 -2.71 -14.52
N GLN A 268 12.26 -3.91 -14.44
CA GLN A 268 13.71 -4.08 -14.56
C GLN A 268 14.23 -3.63 -15.93
N GLN A 269 13.55 -4.00 -17.03
CA GLN A 269 13.92 -3.55 -18.37
C GLN A 269 13.88 -2.02 -18.49
N ARG A 270 12.82 -1.38 -17.98
CA ARG A 270 12.71 0.09 -17.97
C ARG A 270 13.82 0.75 -17.15
N ARG A 271 14.19 0.15 -16.01
CA ARG A 271 15.27 0.65 -15.16
C ARG A 271 16.63 0.54 -15.86
N GLU A 272 16.92 -0.58 -16.51
CA GLU A 272 18.14 -0.77 -17.30
C GLU A 272 18.21 0.18 -18.48
N GLU A 273 17.10 0.39 -19.19
CA GLU A 273 17.03 1.33 -20.31
C GLU A 273 17.24 2.78 -19.84
N TYR A 274 16.62 3.16 -18.72
CA TYR A 274 16.83 4.47 -18.12
C TYR A 274 18.30 4.69 -17.74
N ALA A 275 18.92 3.71 -17.06
CA ALA A 275 20.33 3.78 -16.69
C ALA A 275 21.26 3.88 -17.92
N ARG A 276 20.93 3.19 -19.02
CA ARG A 276 21.67 3.32 -20.29
C ARG A 276 21.53 4.72 -20.89
N ARG A 277 20.33 5.30 -20.89
CA ARG A 277 20.09 6.66 -21.39
C ARG A 277 20.83 7.70 -20.55
N GLU A 278 20.76 7.60 -19.22
CA GLU A 278 21.46 8.48 -18.29
C GLU A 278 22.98 8.41 -18.48
N ALA A 279 23.53 7.21 -18.69
CA ALA A 279 24.96 7.05 -18.99
C ALA A 279 25.35 7.69 -20.33
N GLN A 280 24.51 7.56 -21.38
CA GLN A 280 24.74 8.19 -22.67
C GLN A 280 24.66 9.72 -22.58
N GLU A 281 23.67 10.25 -21.87
CA GLU A 281 23.49 11.69 -21.65
C GLU A 281 24.67 12.27 -20.87
N THR A 282 25.10 11.59 -19.80
CA THR A 282 26.27 11.99 -19.01
C THR A 282 27.54 12.00 -19.86
N ALA A 283 27.76 10.97 -20.68
CA ALA A 283 28.91 10.91 -21.59
C ALA A 283 28.88 12.04 -22.64
N TRP A 284 27.69 12.35 -23.18
CA TRP A 284 27.51 13.43 -24.14
C TRP A 284 27.78 14.81 -23.51
N LEU A 285 27.29 15.06 -22.29
CA LEU A 285 27.56 16.28 -21.54
C LEU A 285 29.05 16.46 -21.26
N GLN A 286 29.75 15.40 -20.84
CA GLN A 286 31.20 15.43 -20.63
C GLN A 286 31.96 15.75 -21.93
N GLU A 287 31.55 15.18 -23.07
CA GLU A 287 32.15 15.49 -24.37
C GLU A 287 31.92 16.96 -24.76
N GLN A 288 30.72 17.48 -24.53
CA GLN A 288 30.39 18.87 -24.81
C GLN A 288 31.20 19.84 -23.94
N ASP A 289 31.34 19.56 -22.65
CA ASP A 289 32.15 20.38 -21.74
C ASP A 289 33.63 20.32 -22.11
N ARG A 290 34.15 19.16 -22.50
CA ARG A 290 35.53 19.06 -23.03
C ARG A 290 35.72 19.90 -24.29
N LYS A 291 34.76 19.89 -25.22
CA LYS A 291 34.80 20.73 -26.44
C LYS A 291 34.73 22.22 -26.10
N ARG A 292 33.90 22.62 -25.13
CA ARG A 292 33.83 24.01 -24.64
C ARG A 292 35.15 24.45 -24.02
N GLN A 293 35.75 23.62 -23.18
CA GLN A 293 37.05 23.90 -22.57
C GLN A 293 38.13 24.06 -23.63
N GLN A 294 38.20 23.13 -24.61
CA GLN A 294 39.14 23.23 -25.72
C GLN A 294 38.93 24.51 -26.55
N ALA A 295 37.68 24.90 -26.82
CA ALA A 295 37.37 26.13 -27.54
C ALA A 295 37.81 27.38 -26.77
N LEU A 296 37.60 27.41 -25.45
CA LEU A 296 38.08 28.50 -24.57
C LEU A 296 39.61 28.55 -24.54
N ASP A 297 40.28 27.42 -24.40
CA ASP A 297 41.74 27.34 -24.40
C ASP A 297 42.31 27.81 -25.75
N ASP A 298 41.67 27.43 -26.87
CA ASP A 298 42.02 27.89 -28.21
C ASP A 298 41.79 29.40 -28.40
N GLU A 299 40.71 29.94 -27.86
CA GLU A 299 40.43 31.39 -27.90
C GLU A 299 41.45 32.17 -27.08
N ILE A 300 41.75 31.73 -25.86
CA ILE A 300 42.81 32.31 -25.01
C ILE A 300 44.15 32.26 -25.73
N ARG A 301 44.50 31.11 -26.34
CA ARG A 301 45.73 30.96 -27.11
C ARG A 301 45.78 31.93 -28.28
N ARG A 302 44.72 32.04 -29.09
CA ARG A 302 44.65 33.00 -30.20
C ARG A 302 44.75 34.45 -29.74
N ASN A 303 44.10 34.79 -28.63
CA ASN A 303 44.16 36.14 -28.04
C ASN A 303 45.58 36.45 -27.55
N ASN A 304 46.25 35.49 -26.93
CA ASN A 304 47.65 35.63 -26.50
C ASN A 304 48.60 35.73 -27.70
N GLU A 305 48.39 34.94 -28.76
CA GLU A 305 49.14 35.04 -30.03
C GLU A 305 48.97 36.41 -30.66
N HIS A 306 47.74 36.93 -30.69
CA HIS A 306 47.43 38.25 -31.22
C HIS A 306 48.04 39.36 -30.35
N GLY A 307 47.93 39.25 -29.03
CA GLY A 307 48.55 40.17 -28.07
C GLY A 307 50.07 40.20 -28.18
N ALA A 308 50.70 39.05 -28.38
CA ALA A 308 52.14 38.93 -28.60
C ALA A 308 52.57 39.54 -29.95
N TYR A 309 51.76 39.36 -31.00
CA TYR A 309 51.97 39.99 -32.31
C TYR A 309 51.85 41.52 -32.22
N ASP A 310 50.78 42.02 -31.62
CA ASP A 310 50.54 43.45 -31.47
C ASP A 310 51.61 44.11 -30.60
N ALA A 311 51.97 43.50 -29.47
CA ALA A 311 53.03 44.02 -28.62
C ALA A 311 54.36 44.21 -29.39
N ARG A 312 54.72 43.26 -30.26
CA ARG A 312 55.88 43.37 -31.17
C ARG A 312 55.69 44.46 -32.21
N ARG A 313 54.55 44.48 -32.90
CA ARG A 313 54.25 45.43 -33.98
C ARG A 313 54.24 46.89 -33.51
N TRP A 314 53.67 47.14 -32.32
CA TRP A 314 53.53 48.49 -31.77
C TRP A 314 54.73 48.93 -30.92
N GLY A 315 55.78 48.10 -30.82
CA GLY A 315 57.01 48.45 -30.09
C GLY A 315 56.81 48.56 -28.58
N LYS A 316 55.92 47.74 -27.98
CA LYS A 316 55.76 47.68 -26.51
C LYS A 316 57.02 47.11 -25.85
N ASP A 317 57.11 47.21 -24.53
CA ASP A 317 58.26 46.71 -23.75
C ASP A 317 58.42 45.18 -23.83
N ARG A 318 59.66 44.70 -23.66
CA ARG A 318 59.99 43.26 -23.76
C ARG A 318 59.32 42.40 -22.68
N GLN A 319 58.96 42.96 -21.52
CA GLN A 319 58.30 42.19 -20.46
C GLN A 319 56.88 41.82 -20.87
N THR A 320 56.16 42.75 -21.51
CA THR A 320 54.83 42.51 -22.06
C THR A 320 54.85 41.42 -23.15
N VAL A 321 55.83 41.43 -24.06
CA VAL A 321 55.98 40.39 -25.10
C VAL A 321 56.27 39.02 -24.46
N ARG A 322 57.20 38.99 -23.49
CA ARG A 322 57.55 37.75 -22.77
C ARG A 322 56.38 37.17 -22.00
N MET A 323 55.58 38.00 -21.34
CA MET A 323 54.38 37.56 -20.63
C MET A 323 53.45 36.78 -21.56
N TYR A 324 53.16 37.29 -22.76
CA TYR A 324 52.32 36.57 -23.72
C TYR A 324 52.99 35.31 -24.27
N ASP A 325 54.30 35.34 -24.54
CA ASP A 325 55.03 34.15 -25.00
C ASP A 325 55.11 33.05 -23.93
N ASP A 326 55.27 33.43 -22.66
CA ASP A 326 55.23 32.52 -21.51
C ASP A 326 53.83 31.92 -21.34
N MET A 327 52.77 32.72 -21.49
CA MET A 327 51.37 32.24 -21.51
C MET A 327 51.07 31.31 -22.70
N LEU A 328 51.82 31.41 -23.80
CA LEU A 328 51.77 30.50 -24.94
C LEU A 328 52.68 29.28 -24.79
N GLY A 329 53.48 29.21 -23.71
CA GLY A 329 54.43 28.12 -23.47
C GLY A 329 55.62 28.11 -24.45
N ARG A 330 55.91 29.22 -25.13
CA ARG A 330 57.00 29.30 -26.12
C ARG A 330 58.36 29.21 -25.45
N SER A 331 59.19 28.31 -25.96
CA SER A 331 60.59 28.18 -25.56
C SER A 331 61.42 29.41 -25.94
N TYR A 332 62.59 29.57 -25.32
CA TYR A 332 63.49 30.68 -25.61
C TYR A 332 63.86 30.80 -27.11
N HIS A 333 64.10 29.67 -27.77
CA HIS A 333 64.46 29.66 -29.20
C HIS A 333 63.29 30.08 -30.10
N GLU A 334 62.06 29.64 -29.80
CA GLU A 334 60.85 30.04 -30.54
C GLU A 334 60.56 31.53 -30.39
N ARG A 335 60.83 32.12 -29.21
CA ARG A 335 60.71 33.57 -29.01
C ARG A 335 61.65 34.36 -29.91
N LEU A 336 62.91 33.93 -30.01
CA LEU A 336 63.92 34.57 -30.85
C LEU A 336 63.59 34.45 -32.35
N GLU A 337 62.95 33.37 -32.77
CA GLU A 337 62.47 33.22 -34.15
C GLU A 337 61.30 34.16 -34.45
N GLU A 338 60.33 34.27 -33.54
CA GLU A 338 59.20 35.19 -33.70
C GLU A 338 59.65 36.67 -33.64
N ASP A 339 60.59 37.03 -32.77
CA ASP A 339 61.15 38.39 -32.72
C ASP A 339 61.86 38.77 -34.04
N ARG A 340 62.66 37.84 -34.60
CA ARG A 340 63.32 38.01 -35.90
C ARG A 340 62.32 38.16 -37.04
N LYS A 341 61.24 37.38 -37.02
CA LYS A 341 60.19 37.40 -38.05
C LYS A 341 59.52 38.78 -38.16
N TYR A 342 59.40 39.52 -37.06
CA TYR A 342 58.76 40.83 -37.04
C TYR A 342 59.74 42.01 -36.90
N GLY A 343 61.05 41.77 -36.99
CA GLY A 343 62.08 42.81 -36.83
C GLY A 343 62.04 43.50 -35.45
N TYR A 344 61.47 42.82 -34.45
CA TYR A 344 61.31 43.36 -33.10
C TYR A 344 62.61 43.17 -32.30
N GLY A 345 63.15 44.26 -31.77
CA GLY A 345 64.39 44.25 -30.98
C GLY A 345 65.70 44.32 -31.80
N GLU A 346 65.65 44.64 -33.10
CA GLU A 346 66.83 44.82 -33.96
C GLU A 346 67.79 45.96 -33.52
N LYS A 347 67.30 46.87 -32.67
CA LYS A 347 68.07 48.01 -32.12
C LYS A 347 68.38 47.87 -30.64
N ASP A 348 68.05 46.73 -30.03
CA ASP A 348 68.20 46.53 -28.60
C ASP A 348 69.66 46.19 -28.26
N ASN A 349 70.12 46.68 -27.11
CA ASN A 349 71.46 46.34 -26.63
C ASN A 349 71.48 44.87 -26.19
N ALA A 350 72.65 44.21 -26.29
CA ALA A 350 72.80 42.82 -25.91
C ALA A 350 72.37 42.50 -24.46
N SER A 351 72.33 43.52 -23.58
CA SER A 351 71.84 43.44 -22.20
C SER A 351 70.32 43.36 -22.06
N ASP A 352 69.56 43.80 -23.07
CA ASP A 352 68.09 43.79 -23.07
C ASP A 352 67.54 42.45 -23.59
N ILE A 353 68.43 41.63 -24.18
CA ILE A 353 68.21 40.23 -24.56
C ILE A 353 68.39 39.32 -23.33
N GLY A 354 67.86 39.74 -22.18
CA GLY A 354 68.08 39.01 -20.92
C GLY A 354 67.27 37.73 -20.85
N GLY A 355 67.82 36.58 -21.21
CA GLY A 355 67.32 35.28 -20.74
C GLY A 355 68.03 34.95 -19.44
N ASP A 356 67.30 34.91 -18.32
CA ASP A 356 67.79 34.21 -17.13
C ASP A 356 67.90 32.74 -17.52
N LEU A 357 69.12 32.28 -17.77
CA LEU A 357 69.48 30.88 -17.82
C LEU A 357 69.44 30.38 -16.36
N LYS A 358 68.28 29.91 -15.93
CA LYS A 358 68.17 29.00 -14.78
C LYS A 358 67.46 27.73 -15.19
#